data_AF-A0A3B9T2D4-F1
#
_entry.id   AF-A0A3B9T2D4-F1
#
_cell.length_a   1.000
_cell.length_b   1.000
_cell.length_c   1.000
_cell.angle_alpha   90.00
_cell.angle_beta   90.00
_cell.angle_gamma   90.00
#
_symmetry.space_group_name_H-M   'P 1'
#
loop_
_entity.id
_entity.type
_entity.pdbx_description
1 polymer ?
#
loop_
_entity_poly.entity_id
_entity_poly.type
_entity_poly.pdbx_seq_one_letter_code
_entity_poly.pdbx_strand_id
1 'polypeptide(L)'
;MSADALLSANALTVGYRKKIIAGDFCFTLQPGQILTIIGPNGAGKSTLLKTIAAQLPAISGNVAIYGKEIAQMREKEVAQTMSVLLTEHMQTERMTCGDVAAAGRYPYTGTLGILSAHDKEIVQQALKMTGSAALFDRPFQEISDGQRQCVMLAKAIAQEPDILLLDEPTSFLDLQHKLHMLTLLRRLIREKNIAVLQTLHELDLAQKFSDVLLCVKDGKADRYGTPDEIFSGDYIMQLYGISSGSYNTYYGTAEPPAVSGKPRIFVISGGGTGIPVFRYLQRNGIPFAVGILHENDLDYPAAKALAACVIAESAYEPIADKTFRQAQKIMAECEKVICCLDAFGTYNHANEMLCQEAKNAEKLTERTKLPKFCRFPAKYQEKQTEIENTCFGPKKTEKSPKIPT
;
A
#
# COMPACT_ATOMS: atom_id res chain seq x y z
N MET A 1 30.22 -0.83 -1.08
CA MET A 1 29.26 -0.44 -2.13
C MET A 1 29.52 -1.33 -3.33
N SER A 2 28.48 -1.99 -3.86
CA SER A 2 28.59 -2.87 -5.01
C SER A 2 29.09 -2.09 -6.23
N ALA A 3 30.05 -2.65 -6.97
CA ALA A 3 30.58 -2.06 -8.20
C ALA A 3 29.54 -1.99 -9.34
N ASP A 4 28.37 -2.62 -9.17
CA ASP A 4 27.36 -2.82 -10.23
C ASP A 4 26.06 -2.02 -10.03
N ALA A 5 26.01 -1.07 -9.09
CA ALA A 5 24.81 -0.27 -8.86
C ALA A 5 24.52 0.71 -10.02
N LEU A 6 23.29 0.70 -10.54
CA LEU A 6 22.83 1.63 -11.58
C LEU A 6 22.81 3.07 -11.07
N LEU A 7 22.28 3.29 -9.86
CA LEU A 7 22.30 4.57 -9.16
C LEU A 7 22.80 4.36 -7.73
N SER A 8 23.65 5.27 -7.26
CA SER A 8 24.13 5.27 -5.87
C SER A 8 24.11 6.68 -5.28
N ALA A 9 23.80 6.77 -3.99
CA ALA A 9 23.93 7.99 -3.21
C ALA A 9 24.85 7.70 -2.02
N ASN A 10 25.85 8.55 -1.80
CA ASN A 10 26.87 8.36 -0.77
C ASN A 10 26.95 9.59 0.12
N ALA A 11 26.64 9.42 1.41
CA ALA A 11 26.60 10.47 2.43
C ALA A 11 25.85 11.73 1.95
N LEU A 12 24.80 11.52 1.14
CA LEU A 12 24.11 12.61 0.47
C LEU A 12 23.29 13.42 1.47
N THR A 13 23.44 14.74 1.39
CA THR A 13 22.67 15.71 2.17
C THR A 13 21.96 16.68 1.27
N VAL A 14 20.68 16.92 1.52
CA VAL A 14 19.76 17.64 0.64
C VAL A 14 19.09 18.81 1.36
N GLY A 15 18.80 19.87 0.62
CA GLY A 15 18.11 21.04 1.17
C GLY A 15 18.17 22.27 0.26
N TYR A 16 17.67 23.39 0.76
CA TYR A 16 17.48 24.61 -0.04
C TYR A 16 18.35 25.74 0.48
N ARG A 17 19.08 26.44 -0.40
CA ARG A 17 19.84 27.66 -0.06
C ARG A 17 20.68 27.50 1.22
N LYS A 18 21.40 26.37 1.33
CA LYS A 18 22.23 25.94 2.49
C LYS A 18 21.47 25.48 3.75
N LYS A 19 20.14 25.56 3.80
CA LYS A 19 19.36 24.96 4.88
C LYS A 19 19.21 23.46 4.63
N ILE A 20 19.80 22.63 5.50
CA ILE A 20 19.65 21.18 5.46
C ILE A 20 18.20 20.82 5.78
N ILE A 21 17.60 19.98 4.92
CA ILE A 21 16.27 19.41 5.12
C ILE A 21 16.40 17.96 5.56
N ALA A 22 17.24 17.18 4.89
CA ALA A 22 17.57 15.83 5.30
C ALA A 22 18.99 15.43 4.89
N GLY A 23 19.59 14.46 5.58
CA GLY A 23 20.94 14.01 5.26
C GLY A 23 21.27 12.56 5.59
N ASP A 24 22.55 12.24 5.35
CA ASP A 24 23.15 10.91 5.55
C ASP A 24 22.50 9.81 4.71
N PHE A 25 22.07 10.14 3.49
CA PHE A 25 21.53 9.13 2.58
C PHE A 25 22.66 8.29 1.97
N CYS A 26 22.67 7.01 2.32
CA CYS A 26 23.55 5.99 1.75
C CYS A 26 22.71 4.84 1.21
N PHE A 27 22.54 4.76 -0.11
CA PHE A 27 21.76 3.68 -0.74
C PHE A 27 22.21 3.42 -2.17
N THR A 28 21.81 2.25 -2.67
CA THR A 28 21.98 1.87 -4.08
C THR A 28 20.65 1.45 -4.67
N LEU A 29 20.52 1.61 -5.98
CA LEU A 29 19.42 1.11 -6.79
C LEU A 29 20.01 0.27 -7.92
N GLN A 30 19.53 -0.96 -8.04
CA GLN A 30 19.95 -1.92 -9.06
C GLN A 30 19.04 -1.84 -10.29
N PRO A 31 19.50 -2.25 -11.48
CA PRO A 31 18.63 -2.47 -12.63
C PRO A 31 17.46 -3.40 -12.27
N GLY A 32 16.27 -3.12 -12.78
CA GLY A 32 15.08 -3.93 -12.52
C GLY A 32 14.57 -3.91 -11.06
N GLN A 33 15.05 -3.01 -10.22
CA GLN A 33 14.67 -2.90 -8.80
C GLN A 33 13.73 -1.71 -8.56
N ILE A 34 12.77 -1.88 -7.64
CA ILE A 34 11.95 -0.82 -7.06
C ILE A 34 12.49 -0.45 -5.69
N LEU A 35 13.03 0.76 -5.56
CA LEU A 35 13.32 1.39 -4.28
C LEU A 35 12.23 2.40 -3.95
N THR A 36 11.56 2.21 -2.82
CA THR A 36 10.51 3.15 -2.36
C THR A 36 11.00 3.90 -1.12
N ILE A 37 10.84 5.22 -1.14
CA ILE A 37 11.15 6.09 -0.03
C ILE A 37 9.86 6.35 0.77
N ILE A 38 9.87 6.01 2.06
CA ILE A 38 8.74 6.24 2.99
C ILE A 38 9.18 7.10 4.18
N GLY A 39 8.20 7.69 4.86
CA GLY A 39 8.42 8.55 6.03
C GLY A 39 7.35 9.63 6.15
N PRO A 40 7.30 10.35 7.29
CA PRO A 40 6.30 11.36 7.55
C PRO A 40 6.39 12.55 6.58
N ASN A 41 5.34 13.37 6.56
CA ASN A 41 5.31 14.60 5.76
C ASN A 41 6.40 15.56 6.24
N GLY A 42 7.06 16.25 5.30
CA GLY A 42 8.16 17.15 5.62
C GLY A 42 9.50 16.47 5.92
N ALA A 43 9.60 15.13 5.86
CA ALA A 43 10.86 14.41 6.11
C ALA A 43 11.96 14.63 5.05
N GLY A 44 11.68 15.33 3.95
CA GLY A 44 12.65 15.63 2.89
C GLY A 44 12.65 14.68 1.69
N LYS A 45 11.64 13.80 1.56
CA LYS A 45 11.51 12.83 0.46
C LYS A 45 11.53 13.46 -0.94
N SER A 46 10.66 14.45 -1.19
CA SER A 46 10.64 15.16 -2.48
C SER A 46 11.91 15.99 -2.70
N THR A 47 12.53 16.51 -1.65
CA THR A 47 13.83 17.21 -1.73
C THR A 47 14.95 16.25 -2.14
N LEU A 48 14.94 15.02 -1.64
CA LEU A 48 15.83 13.95 -2.05
C LEU A 48 15.62 13.61 -3.53
N LEU A 49 14.38 13.36 -3.96
CA LEU A 49 14.07 13.10 -5.37
C LEU A 49 14.52 14.24 -6.29
N LYS A 50 14.23 15.49 -5.94
CA LYS A 50 14.68 16.68 -6.71
C LYS A 50 16.20 16.78 -6.80
N THR A 51 16.91 16.36 -5.74
CA THR A 51 18.39 16.36 -5.73
C THR A 51 18.94 15.28 -6.65
N ILE A 52 18.39 14.07 -6.59
CA ILE A 52 18.77 12.95 -7.48
C ILE A 52 18.45 13.29 -8.94
N ALA A 53 17.32 13.96 -9.18
CA ALA A 53 16.91 14.46 -10.49
C ALA A 53 17.79 15.60 -11.05
N ALA A 54 18.85 16.02 -10.33
CA ALA A 54 19.69 17.17 -10.66
C ALA A 54 18.94 18.53 -10.75
N GLN A 55 17.71 18.61 -10.23
CA GLN A 55 16.94 19.87 -10.18
C GLN A 55 17.33 20.75 -8.99
N LEU A 56 17.93 20.14 -7.97
CA LEU A 56 18.44 20.82 -6.79
C LEU A 56 19.88 20.33 -6.55
N PRO A 57 20.87 21.21 -6.36
CA PRO A 57 22.21 20.77 -6.03
C PRO A 57 22.23 20.13 -4.64
N ALA A 58 23.04 19.08 -4.47
CA ALA A 58 23.32 18.52 -3.16
C ALA A 58 24.02 19.55 -2.27
N ILE A 59 23.76 19.51 -0.95
CA ILE A 59 24.52 20.29 0.03
C ILE A 59 25.88 19.65 0.26
N SER A 60 25.93 18.32 0.37
CA SER A 60 27.14 17.52 0.47
C SER A 60 26.88 16.08 0.03
N GLY A 61 27.94 15.29 -0.12
CA GLY A 61 27.87 13.94 -0.68
C GLY A 61 27.69 13.97 -2.19
N ASN A 62 27.50 12.79 -2.79
CA ASN A 62 27.34 12.66 -4.23
C ASN A 62 26.25 11.65 -4.61
N VAL A 63 25.78 11.81 -5.85
CA VAL A 63 24.91 10.85 -6.53
C VAL A 63 25.63 10.45 -7.81
N ALA A 64 25.70 9.16 -8.10
CA ALA A 64 26.35 8.64 -9.29
C ALA A 64 25.43 7.68 -10.04
N ILE A 65 25.47 7.76 -11.37
CA ILE A 65 24.79 6.86 -12.31
C ILE A 65 25.87 6.07 -13.05
N TYR A 66 25.81 4.74 -13.06
CA TYR A 66 26.87 3.88 -13.58
C TYR A 66 28.27 4.26 -13.05
N GLY A 67 28.37 4.63 -11.77
CA GLY A 67 29.61 5.07 -11.12
C GLY A 67 30.10 6.47 -11.51
N LYS A 68 29.49 7.15 -12.48
CA LYS A 68 29.81 8.55 -12.84
C LYS A 68 28.95 9.52 -12.03
N GLU A 69 29.57 10.48 -11.34
CA GLU A 69 28.84 11.49 -10.59
C GLU A 69 27.93 12.31 -11.52
N ILE A 70 26.66 12.50 -11.11
CA ILE A 70 25.67 13.26 -11.90
C ILE A 70 26.15 14.68 -12.18
N ALA A 71 26.86 15.30 -11.23
CA ALA A 71 27.43 16.63 -11.38
C ALA A 71 28.47 16.76 -12.51
N GLN A 72 29.03 15.62 -12.98
CA GLN A 72 30.02 15.55 -14.06
C GLN A 72 29.40 15.07 -15.39
N MET A 73 28.11 14.74 -15.40
CA MET A 73 27.38 14.32 -16.60
C MET A 73 26.85 15.54 -17.34
N ARG A 74 26.75 15.43 -18.67
CA ARG A 74 26.04 16.44 -19.46
C ARG A 74 24.54 16.31 -19.22
N GLU A 75 23.80 17.40 -19.22
CA GLU A 75 22.33 17.39 -19.03
C GLU A 75 21.63 16.42 -19.98
N LYS A 76 22.08 16.36 -21.24
CA LYS A 76 21.57 15.41 -22.25
C LYS A 76 21.80 13.94 -21.86
N GLU A 77 22.95 13.61 -21.26
CA GLU A 77 23.25 12.24 -20.80
C GLU A 77 22.31 11.87 -19.65
N VAL A 78 22.16 12.77 -18.67
CA VAL A 78 21.24 12.56 -17.54
C VAL A 78 19.80 12.38 -18.03
N ALA A 79 19.35 13.22 -18.96
CA ALA A 79 18.02 13.15 -19.55
C ALA A 79 17.81 11.96 -20.51
N GLN A 80 18.85 11.25 -20.94
CA GLN A 80 18.69 10.00 -21.69
C GLN A 80 18.66 8.78 -20.75
N THR A 81 19.27 8.89 -19.58
CA THR A 81 19.34 7.77 -18.62
C THR A 81 18.22 7.81 -17.58
N MET A 82 17.72 8.99 -17.21
CA MET A 82 16.78 9.15 -16.09
C MET A 82 15.57 9.99 -16.49
N SER A 83 14.37 9.43 -16.31
CA SER A 83 13.11 10.16 -16.46
C SER A 83 12.48 10.46 -15.10
N VAL A 84 11.77 11.58 -15.03
CA VAL A 84 11.23 12.11 -13.77
C VAL A 84 9.76 12.47 -13.92
N LEU A 85 8.95 11.96 -13.00
CA LEU A 85 7.54 12.28 -12.85
C LEU A 85 7.33 12.84 -11.45
N LEU A 86 7.45 14.16 -11.31
CA LEU A 86 7.20 14.86 -10.05
C LEU A 86 5.74 15.31 -9.97
N THR A 87 5.26 15.54 -8.74
CA THR A 87 3.88 15.93 -8.41
C THR A 87 3.50 17.34 -8.93
N GLU A 88 4.43 18.13 -9.45
CA GLU A 88 4.13 19.48 -9.94
C GLU A 88 3.23 19.44 -11.19
N HIS A 89 2.10 20.13 -11.12
CA HIS A 89 1.17 20.27 -12.23
C HIS A 89 1.84 21.02 -13.38
N MET A 90 2.06 20.33 -14.50
CA MET A 90 2.48 21.00 -15.72
C MET A 90 1.37 21.95 -16.20
N GLN A 91 1.70 23.24 -16.31
CA GLN A 91 0.87 24.21 -17.01
C GLN A 91 1.10 24.04 -18.52
N THR A 92 0.41 23.07 -19.12
CA THR A 92 0.50 22.81 -20.56
C THR A 92 -0.61 23.58 -21.28
N GLU A 93 -0.48 24.88 -21.44
CA GLU A 93 -1.43 25.63 -22.26
C GLU A 93 -1.32 25.14 -23.71
N ARG A 94 -2.43 24.65 -24.27
CA ARG A 94 -2.60 24.27 -25.70
C ARG A 94 -1.86 23.02 -26.19
N MET A 95 -1.31 22.17 -25.32
CA MET A 95 -0.74 20.88 -25.74
C MET A 95 -1.81 19.77 -25.76
N THR A 96 -1.73 18.90 -26.77
CA THR A 96 -2.46 17.62 -26.77
C THR A 96 -1.74 16.60 -25.91
N CYS A 97 -2.41 15.49 -25.57
CA CYS A 97 -1.76 14.38 -24.85
C CYS A 97 -0.62 13.76 -25.67
N GLY A 98 -0.75 13.73 -27.00
CA GLY A 98 0.30 13.33 -27.93
C GLY A 98 1.53 14.22 -27.81
N ASP A 99 1.35 15.54 -27.77
CA ASP A 99 2.45 16.51 -27.59
C ASP A 99 3.16 16.33 -26.25
N VAL A 100 2.39 16.11 -25.18
CA VAL A 100 2.95 15.88 -23.83
C VAL A 100 3.77 14.59 -23.80
N ALA A 101 3.25 13.50 -24.38
CA ALA A 101 3.99 12.24 -24.49
C ALA A 101 5.25 12.41 -25.36
N ALA A 102 5.15 13.18 -26.45
CA ALA A 102 6.25 13.45 -27.36
C ALA A 102 7.40 14.24 -26.75
N ALA A 103 7.14 15.06 -25.73
CA ALA A 103 8.17 15.75 -24.97
C ALA A 103 9.18 14.79 -24.32
N GLY A 104 8.82 13.52 -24.11
CA GLY A 104 9.75 12.47 -23.65
C GLY A 104 10.89 12.21 -24.64
N ARG A 105 10.73 12.53 -25.93
CA ARG A 105 11.74 12.32 -26.97
C ARG A 105 12.71 13.48 -27.15
N TYR A 106 12.50 14.61 -26.49
CA TYR A 106 13.37 15.79 -26.63
C TYR A 106 14.86 15.54 -26.32
N PRO A 107 15.24 14.64 -25.40
CA PRO A 107 16.65 14.28 -25.21
C PRO A 107 17.31 13.62 -26.43
N TYR A 108 16.53 13.16 -27.41
CA TYR A 108 17.02 12.48 -28.62
C TYR A 108 16.96 13.38 -29.86
N THR A 109 16.28 14.53 -29.79
CA THR A 109 16.14 15.45 -30.92
C THR A 109 17.37 16.36 -31.05
N GLY A 110 17.53 16.95 -32.24
CA GLY A 110 18.52 18.02 -32.48
C GLY A 110 18.07 19.36 -31.90
N THR A 111 18.83 20.42 -32.16
CA THR A 111 18.53 21.79 -31.70
C THR A 111 17.15 22.32 -32.10
N LEU A 112 16.60 21.82 -33.21
CA LEU A 112 15.28 22.20 -33.70
C LEU A 112 14.12 21.45 -33.03
N GLY A 113 14.39 20.45 -32.17
CA GLY A 113 13.34 19.71 -31.45
C GLY A 113 12.46 18.83 -32.34
N ILE A 114 12.84 18.59 -33.61
CA ILE A 114 12.03 17.88 -34.59
C ILE A 114 12.08 16.37 -34.32
N LEU A 115 10.90 15.76 -34.20
CA LEU A 115 10.74 14.32 -33.99
C LEU A 115 10.93 13.56 -35.31
N SER A 116 11.73 12.49 -35.26
CA SER A 116 11.84 11.53 -36.36
C SER A 116 10.57 10.67 -36.49
N ALA A 117 10.45 9.90 -37.58
CA ALA A 117 9.39 8.89 -37.71
C ALA A 117 9.46 7.86 -36.56
N HIS A 118 10.68 7.43 -36.21
CA HIS A 118 10.92 6.50 -35.11
C HIS A 118 10.50 7.08 -33.75
N ASP A 119 10.77 8.36 -33.48
CA ASP A 119 10.31 9.01 -32.25
C ASP A 119 8.78 9.02 -32.13
N LYS A 120 8.08 9.26 -33.24
CA LYS A 120 6.61 9.23 -33.27
C LYS A 120 6.06 7.83 -32.98
N GLU A 121 6.72 6.78 -33.49
CA GLU A 121 6.36 5.39 -33.20
C GLU A 121 6.52 5.08 -31.70
N ILE A 122 7.64 5.48 -31.09
CA ILE A 122 7.88 5.30 -29.66
C ILE A 122 6.80 5.98 -28.83
N VAL A 123 6.42 7.21 -29.18
CA VAL A 123 5.37 7.97 -28.50
C VAL A 123 4.02 7.26 -28.57
N GLN A 124 3.64 6.76 -29.75
CA GLN A 124 2.40 5.99 -29.92
C GLN A 124 2.42 4.69 -29.11
N GLN A 125 3.55 3.98 -29.10
CA GLN A 125 3.72 2.77 -28.31
C GLN A 125 3.61 3.07 -26.81
N ALA A 126 4.25 4.13 -26.32
CA ALA A 126 4.19 4.52 -24.91
C ALA A 126 2.76 4.86 -24.47
N LEU A 127 2.01 5.62 -25.29
CA LEU A 127 0.60 5.91 -25.03
C LEU A 127 -0.26 4.65 -25.06
N LYS A 128 0.04 3.68 -25.93
CA LYS A 128 -0.66 2.39 -25.94
C LYS A 128 -0.36 1.58 -24.68
N MET A 129 0.89 1.56 -24.21
CA MET A 129 1.30 0.84 -23.01
C MET A 129 0.59 1.35 -21.75
N THR A 130 0.32 2.65 -21.68
CA THR A 130 -0.38 3.31 -20.56
C THR A 130 -1.90 3.40 -20.75
N GLY A 131 -2.46 2.73 -21.76
CA GLY A 131 -3.90 2.77 -22.04
C GLY A 131 -4.43 4.14 -22.49
N SER A 132 -3.55 5.05 -22.92
CA SER A 132 -3.85 6.44 -23.26
C SER A 132 -3.86 6.73 -24.77
N ALA A 133 -3.77 5.70 -25.63
CA ALA A 133 -3.74 5.88 -27.09
C ALA A 133 -4.94 6.65 -27.65
N ALA A 134 -6.14 6.43 -27.11
CA ALA A 134 -7.36 7.14 -27.51
C ALA A 134 -7.39 8.63 -27.11
N LEU A 135 -6.44 9.07 -26.28
CA LEU A 135 -6.31 10.45 -25.81
C LEU A 135 -5.37 11.29 -26.68
N PHE A 136 -4.70 10.69 -27.69
CA PHE A 136 -3.61 11.32 -28.45
C PHE A 136 -3.91 12.77 -28.85
N ASP A 137 -5.02 13.02 -29.55
CA ASP A 137 -5.39 14.37 -30.04
C ASP A 137 -6.16 15.21 -29.02
N ARG A 138 -6.47 14.66 -27.82
CA ARG A 138 -7.23 15.41 -26.81
C ARG A 138 -6.36 16.45 -26.13
N PRO A 139 -6.88 17.65 -25.86
CA PRO A 139 -6.20 18.64 -25.03
C PRO A 139 -5.87 18.05 -23.65
N PHE A 140 -4.61 18.18 -23.21
CA PHE A 140 -4.16 17.61 -21.94
C PHE A 140 -4.89 18.19 -20.72
N GLN A 141 -5.41 19.41 -20.84
CA GLN A 141 -6.16 20.06 -19.77
C GLN A 141 -7.61 19.56 -19.64
N GLU A 142 -8.14 18.84 -20.63
CA GLU A 142 -9.53 18.39 -20.66
C GLU A 142 -9.73 16.94 -20.19
N ILE A 143 -8.65 16.26 -19.81
CA ILE A 143 -8.67 14.87 -19.33
C ILE A 143 -8.61 14.80 -17.79
N SER A 144 -9.08 13.69 -17.23
CA SER A 144 -9.07 13.45 -15.77
C SER A 144 -7.66 13.33 -15.22
N ASP A 145 -7.47 13.57 -13.92
CA ASP A 145 -6.14 13.47 -13.29
C ASP A 145 -5.51 12.08 -13.46
N GLY A 146 -6.32 11.02 -13.40
CA GLY A 146 -5.85 9.66 -13.67
C GLY A 146 -5.35 9.47 -15.10
N GLN A 147 -6.06 10.03 -16.09
CA GLN A 147 -5.60 10.03 -17.47
C GLN A 147 -4.35 10.88 -17.66
N ARG A 148 -4.25 12.04 -16.99
CA ARG A 148 -3.07 12.90 -17.04
C ARG A 148 -1.85 12.15 -16.53
N GLN A 149 -2.00 11.39 -15.45
CA GLN A 149 -0.89 10.62 -14.90
C GLN A 149 -0.47 9.47 -15.82
N CYS A 150 -1.41 8.80 -16.50
CA CYS A 150 -1.08 7.81 -17.53
C CYS A 150 -0.37 8.43 -18.76
N VAL A 151 -0.74 9.65 -19.16
CA VAL A 151 -0.05 10.38 -20.25
C VAL A 151 1.34 10.85 -19.81
N MET A 152 1.48 11.34 -18.57
CA MET A 152 2.78 11.70 -18.00
C MET A 152 3.70 10.49 -17.85
N LEU A 153 3.15 9.33 -17.49
CA LEU A 153 3.89 8.08 -17.50
C LEU A 153 4.26 7.66 -18.92
N ALA A 154 3.40 7.89 -19.92
CA ALA A 154 3.73 7.65 -21.32
C ALA A 154 4.91 8.52 -21.78
N LYS A 155 4.91 9.81 -21.41
CA LYS A 155 6.05 10.70 -21.62
C LYS A 155 7.33 10.13 -21.02
N ALA A 156 7.27 9.66 -19.78
CA ALA A 156 8.43 9.11 -19.10
C ALA A 156 8.93 7.79 -19.74
N ILE A 157 8.02 6.92 -20.17
CA ILE A 157 8.36 5.68 -20.90
C ILE A 157 8.92 5.99 -22.29
N ALA A 158 8.35 6.98 -22.99
CA ALA A 158 8.80 7.38 -24.32
C ALA A 158 10.24 7.90 -24.28
N GLN A 159 10.71 8.41 -23.15
CA GLN A 159 12.11 8.79 -22.94
C GLN A 159 13.06 7.58 -22.92
N GLU A 160 12.56 6.35 -22.81
CA GLU A 160 13.38 5.11 -22.72
C GLU A 160 14.48 5.18 -21.64
N PRO A 161 14.14 5.53 -20.39
CA PRO A 161 15.13 5.70 -19.33
C PRO A 161 15.56 4.35 -18.74
N ASP A 162 16.76 4.30 -18.18
CA ASP A 162 17.20 3.23 -17.31
C ASP A 162 16.63 3.39 -15.89
N ILE A 163 16.41 4.64 -15.46
CA ILE A 163 15.93 5.02 -14.13
C ILE A 163 14.65 5.86 -14.25
N LEU A 164 13.60 5.46 -13.55
CA LEU A 164 12.36 6.21 -13.43
C LEU A 164 12.21 6.75 -12.00
N LEU A 165 12.22 8.08 -11.85
CA LEU A 165 11.96 8.78 -10.60
C LEU A 165 10.49 9.18 -10.51
N LEU A 166 9.79 8.75 -9.46
CA LEU A 166 8.37 9.01 -9.28
C LEU A 166 8.09 9.66 -7.92
N ASP A 167 7.59 10.90 -7.91
CA ASP A 167 7.15 11.55 -6.66
C ASP A 167 5.65 11.33 -6.46
N GLU A 168 5.31 10.41 -5.57
CA GLU A 168 3.95 10.01 -5.24
C GLU A 168 3.08 9.69 -6.47
N PRO A 169 3.47 8.69 -7.28
CA PRO A 169 2.79 8.39 -8.54
C PRO A 169 1.35 7.87 -8.36
N THR A 170 0.92 7.56 -7.14
CA THR A 170 -0.45 7.10 -6.87
C THR A 170 -1.31 8.17 -6.20
N SER A 171 -0.75 9.34 -5.86
CA SER A 171 -1.50 10.43 -5.27
C SER A 171 -2.58 10.91 -6.23
N PHE A 172 -3.76 11.24 -5.69
CA PHE A 172 -4.95 11.69 -6.44
C PHE A 172 -5.60 10.67 -7.39
N LEU A 173 -5.10 9.43 -7.44
CA LEU A 173 -5.73 8.36 -8.21
C LEU A 173 -6.82 7.64 -7.41
N ASP A 174 -7.88 7.21 -8.10
CA ASP A 174 -8.81 6.23 -7.54
C ASP A 174 -8.18 4.83 -7.50
N LEU A 175 -8.83 3.88 -6.81
CA LEU A 175 -8.32 2.53 -6.63
C LEU A 175 -8.01 1.82 -7.96
N GLN A 176 -8.83 2.01 -8.99
CA GLN A 176 -8.65 1.37 -10.29
C GLN A 176 -7.38 1.87 -10.98
N HIS A 177 -7.19 3.19 -11.03
CA HIS A 177 -6.04 3.81 -11.67
C HIS A 177 -4.74 3.53 -10.90
N LYS A 178 -4.78 3.49 -9.55
CA LYS A 178 -3.64 3.08 -8.72
C LYS A 178 -3.16 1.68 -9.07
N LEU A 179 -4.07 0.71 -9.07
CA LEU A 179 -3.73 -0.69 -9.39
C LEU A 179 -3.21 -0.82 -10.83
N HIS A 180 -3.82 -0.10 -11.78
CA HIS A 180 -3.35 -0.08 -13.15
C HIS A 180 -1.92 0.45 -13.26
N MET A 181 -1.62 1.59 -12.62
CA MET A 181 -0.29 2.19 -12.66
C MET A 181 0.79 1.28 -12.03
N LEU A 182 0.53 0.74 -10.85
CA LEU A 182 1.48 -0.15 -10.17
C LEU A 182 1.73 -1.44 -10.96
N THR A 183 0.69 -1.99 -11.59
CA THR A 183 0.82 -3.17 -12.46
C THR A 183 1.64 -2.85 -13.71
N LEU A 184 1.41 -1.68 -14.30
CA LEU A 184 2.17 -1.20 -15.46
C LEU A 184 3.66 -1.01 -15.11
N LEU A 185 3.97 -0.37 -13.98
CA LEU A 185 5.35 -0.21 -13.51
C LEU A 185 6.03 -1.57 -13.35
N ARG A 186 5.38 -2.53 -12.68
CA ARG A 186 5.93 -3.89 -12.55
C ARG A 186 6.18 -4.57 -13.90
N ARG A 187 5.29 -4.38 -14.88
CA ARG A 187 5.49 -4.91 -16.23
C ARG A 187 6.71 -4.26 -16.90
N LEU A 188 6.83 -2.94 -16.83
CA LEU A 188 7.97 -2.20 -17.41
C LEU A 188 9.30 -2.64 -16.83
N ILE A 189 9.37 -2.83 -15.51
CA ILE A 189 10.56 -3.30 -14.82
C ILE A 189 10.97 -4.68 -15.34
N ARG A 190 10.02 -5.61 -15.48
CA ARG A 190 10.30 -6.98 -15.95
C ARG A 190 10.68 -7.04 -17.43
N GLU A 191 9.99 -6.28 -18.27
CA GLU A 191 10.18 -6.35 -19.74
C GLU A 191 11.36 -5.51 -20.23
N LYS A 192 11.64 -4.38 -19.56
CA LYS A 192 12.65 -3.40 -19.99
C LYS A 192 13.82 -3.22 -19.02
N ASN A 193 13.84 -3.95 -17.90
CA ASN A 193 14.87 -3.87 -16.86
C ASN A 193 15.08 -2.47 -16.27
N ILE A 194 14.05 -1.62 -16.31
CA ILE A 194 14.06 -0.26 -15.78
C ILE A 194 14.09 -0.32 -14.25
N ALA A 195 14.93 0.50 -13.62
CA ALA A 195 14.89 0.69 -12.18
C ALA A 195 13.95 1.83 -11.80
N VAL A 196 13.23 1.69 -10.69
CA VAL A 196 12.27 2.68 -10.20
C VAL A 196 12.69 3.16 -8.83
N LEU A 197 12.82 4.48 -8.67
CA LEU A 197 12.93 5.13 -7.37
C LEU A 197 11.68 5.99 -7.16
N GLN A 198 10.88 5.65 -6.16
CA GLN A 198 9.62 6.34 -5.92
C GLN A 198 9.43 6.76 -4.47
N THR A 199 8.52 7.70 -4.23
CA THR A 199 8.00 8.02 -2.90
C THR A 199 6.57 7.53 -2.80
N LEU A 200 6.19 6.92 -1.66
CA LEU A 200 4.81 6.51 -1.40
C LEU A 200 4.39 6.92 0.02
N HIS A 201 3.13 7.33 0.16
CA HIS A 201 2.48 7.58 1.45
C HIS A 201 1.64 6.39 1.94
N GLU A 202 1.14 5.59 1.01
CA GLU A 202 0.32 4.42 1.29
C GLU A 202 1.23 3.25 1.67
N LEU A 203 1.32 2.98 2.97
CA LEU A 203 2.23 1.98 3.52
C LEU A 203 1.95 0.57 3.01
N ASP A 204 0.69 0.21 2.81
CA ASP A 204 0.32 -1.09 2.29
C ASP A 204 0.77 -1.28 0.83
N LEU A 205 0.75 -0.20 0.02
CA LEU A 205 1.30 -0.21 -1.33
C LEU A 205 2.83 -0.30 -1.29
N ALA A 206 3.49 0.48 -0.43
CA ALA A 206 4.94 0.42 -0.25
C ALA A 206 5.40 -1.00 0.14
N GLN A 207 4.68 -1.68 1.03
CA GLN A 207 4.98 -3.04 1.44
C GLN A 207 4.82 -4.06 0.28
N LYS A 208 3.73 -3.96 -0.49
CA LYS A 208 3.38 -4.96 -1.52
C LYS A 208 4.14 -4.79 -2.84
N PHE A 209 4.57 -3.56 -3.16
CA PHE A 209 5.07 -3.21 -4.49
C PHE A 209 6.55 -2.82 -4.54
N SER A 210 7.25 -2.71 -3.40
CA SER A 210 8.67 -2.35 -3.39
C SER A 210 9.55 -3.59 -3.23
N ASP A 211 10.73 -3.58 -3.83
CA ASP A 211 11.75 -4.60 -3.56
C ASP A 211 12.59 -4.20 -2.34
N VAL A 212 12.87 -2.90 -2.20
CA VAL A 212 13.60 -2.31 -1.08
C VAL A 212 12.95 -1.00 -0.66
N LEU A 213 13.06 -0.67 0.61
CA LEU A 213 12.54 0.56 1.20
C LEU A 213 13.67 1.39 1.81
N LEU A 214 13.59 2.70 1.65
CA LEU A 214 14.38 3.69 2.36
C LEU A 214 13.45 4.51 3.26
N CYS A 215 13.64 4.39 4.57
CA CYS A 215 12.86 5.12 5.56
C CYS A 215 13.57 6.41 5.95
N VAL A 216 12.84 7.52 5.94
CA VAL A 216 13.35 8.84 6.31
C VAL A 216 12.62 9.32 7.55
N LYS A 217 13.37 9.64 8.61
CA LYS A 217 12.83 10.09 9.89
C LYS A 217 13.68 11.23 10.43
N ASP A 218 13.05 12.25 11.03
CA ASP A 218 13.74 13.36 11.69
C ASP A 218 14.84 14.04 10.84
N GLY A 219 14.61 14.15 9.52
CA GLY A 219 15.57 14.75 8.59
C GLY A 219 16.82 13.92 8.33
N LYS A 220 16.74 12.59 8.44
CA LYS A 220 17.84 11.69 8.08
C LYS A 220 17.34 10.35 7.55
N ALA A 221 18.21 9.65 6.82
CA ALA A 221 18.01 8.22 6.57
C ALA A 221 17.97 7.46 7.91
N ASP A 222 17.01 6.56 8.08
CA ASP A 222 16.83 5.79 9.32
C ASP A 222 17.04 4.29 9.08
N ARG A 223 16.26 3.69 8.17
CA ARG A 223 16.39 2.28 7.78
C ARG A 223 16.40 2.10 6.27
N TYR A 224 17.16 1.12 5.79
CA TYR A 224 17.21 0.69 4.41
C TYR A 224 17.19 -0.83 4.38
N GLY A 225 16.21 -1.44 3.70
CA GLY A 225 16.02 -2.89 3.74
C GLY A 225 14.77 -3.37 3.00
N THR A 226 14.50 -4.66 3.06
CA THR A 226 13.32 -5.27 2.42
C THR A 226 12.02 -4.85 3.12
N PRO A 227 10.85 -4.95 2.45
CA PRO A 227 9.56 -4.78 3.12
C PRO A 227 9.41 -5.58 4.41
N ASP A 228 9.82 -6.85 4.43
CA ASP A 228 9.66 -7.71 5.61
C ASP A 228 10.51 -7.22 6.80
N GLU A 229 11.71 -6.70 6.55
CA GLU A 229 12.58 -6.12 7.57
C GLU A 229 11.99 -4.81 8.13
N ILE A 230 11.47 -3.95 7.25
CA ILE A 230 10.93 -2.64 7.63
C ILE A 230 9.57 -2.75 8.34
N PHE A 231 8.69 -3.63 7.87
CA PHE A 231 7.35 -3.84 8.43
C PHE A 231 7.34 -4.82 9.62
N SER A 232 8.52 -5.12 10.19
CA SER A 232 8.66 -5.94 11.38
C SER A 232 8.46 -5.14 12.68
N GLY A 233 7.71 -5.73 13.62
CA GLY A 233 7.45 -5.14 14.93
C GLY A 233 6.80 -3.76 14.89
N ASP A 234 7.20 -2.89 15.81
CA ASP A 234 6.57 -1.57 16.00
C ASP A 234 7.24 -0.44 15.20
N TYR A 235 8.16 -0.75 14.28
CA TYR A 235 8.96 0.27 13.62
C TYR A 235 8.11 1.27 12.83
N ILE A 236 7.07 0.81 12.13
CA ILE A 236 6.17 1.72 11.40
C ILE A 236 5.48 2.71 12.35
N MET A 237 5.07 2.26 13.54
CA MET A 237 4.51 3.14 14.56
C MET A 237 5.56 4.17 15.03
N GLN A 238 6.81 3.74 15.21
CA GLN A 238 7.92 4.64 15.57
C GLN A 238 8.30 5.63 14.47
N LEU A 239 8.25 5.22 13.19
CA LEU A 239 8.59 6.04 12.04
C LEU A 239 7.61 7.20 11.88
N TYR A 240 6.32 6.96 12.13
CA TYR A 240 5.26 7.95 12.01
C TYR A 240 4.84 8.60 13.34
N GLY A 241 5.48 8.24 14.45
CA GLY A 241 5.18 8.81 15.77
C GLY A 241 3.76 8.48 16.25
N ILE A 242 3.24 7.30 15.90
CA ILE A 242 1.89 6.87 16.30
C ILE A 242 1.91 6.52 17.78
N SER A 243 1.50 7.46 18.63
CA SER A 243 1.39 7.29 20.08
C SER A 243 0.01 6.85 20.56
N SER A 244 -1.00 6.94 19.69
CA SER A 244 -2.39 6.61 19.99
C SER A 244 -3.02 5.91 18.79
N GLY A 245 -3.61 4.74 19.04
CA GLY A 245 -4.08 3.82 18.02
C GLY A 245 -3.04 2.74 17.71
N SER A 246 -3.27 2.01 16.62
CA SER A 246 -2.40 0.91 16.21
C SER A 246 -2.28 0.84 14.69
N TYR A 247 -1.18 0.26 14.22
CA TYR A 247 -1.00 -0.11 12.82
C TYR A 247 -0.67 -1.59 12.74
N ASN A 248 -1.48 -2.35 12.00
CA ASN A 248 -1.21 -3.76 11.75
C ASN A 248 -0.41 -3.89 10.45
N THR A 249 0.84 -4.34 10.57
CA THR A 249 1.76 -4.49 9.44
C THR A 249 1.46 -5.68 8.53
N TYR A 250 0.67 -6.66 8.98
CA TYR A 250 0.26 -7.79 8.13
C TYR A 250 -0.86 -7.40 7.17
N TYR A 251 -1.84 -6.63 7.66
CA TYR A 251 -2.99 -6.19 6.85
C TYR A 251 -2.82 -4.80 6.25
N GLY A 252 -1.81 -4.05 6.70
CA GLY A 252 -1.57 -2.67 6.28
C GLY A 252 -2.62 -1.69 6.79
N THR A 253 -3.29 -2.00 7.89
CA THR A 253 -4.44 -1.25 8.40
C THR A 253 -4.13 -0.48 9.67
N ALA A 254 -4.53 0.78 9.71
CA ALA A 254 -4.55 1.57 10.93
C ALA A 254 -5.92 1.46 11.61
N GLU A 255 -5.92 1.33 12.93
CA GLU A 255 -7.13 1.37 13.76
C GLU A 255 -6.99 2.47 14.83
N PRO A 256 -8.07 3.20 15.14
CA PRO A 256 -8.08 4.17 16.23
C PRO A 256 -7.84 3.48 17.60
N PRO A 257 -7.49 4.25 18.65
CA PRO A 257 -7.33 3.68 19.98
C PRO A 257 -8.60 3.03 20.49
N ALA A 258 -8.44 1.99 21.30
CA ALA A 258 -9.51 1.37 22.04
C ALA A 258 -10.28 2.38 22.91
N VAL A 259 -11.58 2.16 23.06
CA VAL A 259 -12.40 2.96 23.96
C VAL A 259 -12.06 2.58 25.41
N SER A 260 -11.59 3.56 26.19
CA SER A 260 -11.26 3.36 27.60
C SER A 260 -12.50 3.16 28.46
N GLY A 261 -12.42 2.27 29.46
CA GLY A 261 -13.47 2.05 30.46
C GLY A 261 -13.81 0.57 30.66
N LYS A 262 -14.70 0.31 31.61
CA LYS A 262 -15.20 -1.05 31.86
C LYS A 262 -16.07 -1.50 30.68
N PRO A 263 -15.85 -2.71 30.10
CA PRO A 263 -16.68 -3.23 29.03
C PRO A 263 -18.17 -3.23 29.38
N ARG A 264 -19.00 -2.63 28.53
CA ARG A 264 -20.47 -2.63 28.65
C ARG A 264 -21.11 -3.68 27.77
N ILE A 265 -20.46 -4.00 26.65
CA ILE A 265 -20.95 -4.96 25.65
C ILE A 265 -19.91 -6.06 25.48
N PHE A 266 -20.38 -7.31 25.46
CA PHE A 266 -19.58 -8.47 25.12
C PHE A 266 -19.91 -8.91 23.68
N VAL A 267 -18.91 -9.05 22.81
CA VAL A 267 -19.12 -9.41 21.42
C VAL A 267 -18.56 -10.81 21.15
N ILE A 268 -19.42 -11.76 20.76
CA ILE A 268 -19.02 -13.07 20.27
C ILE A 268 -18.89 -12.97 18.75
N SER A 269 -17.71 -13.22 18.21
CA SER A 269 -17.45 -13.13 16.77
C SER A 269 -16.46 -14.19 16.30
N GLY A 270 -16.13 -14.15 15.01
CA GLY A 270 -15.18 -15.03 14.35
C GLY A 270 -15.25 -14.86 12.83
N GLY A 271 -14.17 -15.20 12.14
CA GLY A 271 -14.11 -15.20 10.67
C GLY A 271 -14.35 -13.84 10.02
N GLY A 272 -14.03 -12.74 10.71
CA GLY A 272 -14.18 -11.37 10.21
C GLY A 272 -15.58 -10.77 10.44
N THR A 273 -16.51 -11.52 11.05
CA THR A 273 -17.88 -11.07 11.27
C THR A 273 -18.01 -9.98 12.34
N GLY A 274 -17.02 -9.86 13.23
CA GLY A 274 -16.99 -8.87 14.31
C GLY A 274 -16.52 -7.49 13.88
N ILE A 275 -15.67 -7.38 12.85
CA ILE A 275 -15.02 -6.11 12.44
C ILE A 275 -16.00 -4.92 12.30
N PRO A 276 -17.15 -5.03 11.61
CA PRO A 276 -18.10 -3.91 11.49
C PRO A 276 -18.71 -3.51 12.84
N VAL A 277 -18.92 -4.47 13.74
CA VAL A 277 -19.47 -4.24 15.08
C VAL A 277 -18.42 -3.56 15.97
N PHE A 278 -17.17 -4.01 15.95
CA PHE A 278 -16.09 -3.39 16.71
C PHE A 278 -15.92 -1.91 16.35
N ARG A 279 -15.87 -1.61 15.04
CA ARG A 279 -15.78 -0.25 14.53
C ARG A 279 -17.03 0.58 14.84
N TYR A 280 -18.21 -0.03 14.85
CA TYR A 280 -19.44 0.65 15.28
C TYR A 280 -19.39 1.03 16.76
N LEU A 281 -19.01 0.10 17.65
CA LEU A 281 -18.92 0.34 19.08
C LEU A 281 -17.86 1.41 19.39
N GLN A 282 -16.71 1.34 18.73
CA GLN A 282 -15.65 2.32 18.85
C GLN A 282 -16.11 3.73 18.45
N ARG A 283 -16.79 3.88 17.30
CA ARG A 283 -17.31 5.19 16.83
C ARG A 283 -18.31 5.82 17.78
N ASN A 284 -19.04 5.00 18.54
CA ASN A 284 -20.01 5.46 19.53
C ASN A 284 -19.42 5.59 20.94
N GLY A 285 -18.10 5.42 21.10
CA GLY A 285 -17.44 5.52 22.40
C GLY A 285 -17.95 4.51 23.42
N ILE A 286 -18.36 3.31 22.97
CA ILE A 286 -18.86 2.24 23.85
C ILE A 286 -17.70 1.29 24.15
N PRO A 287 -17.21 1.20 25.40
CA PRO A 287 -16.21 0.20 25.78
C PRO A 287 -16.82 -1.20 25.65
N PHE A 288 -16.10 -2.11 25.01
CA PHE A 288 -16.57 -3.47 24.77
C PHE A 288 -15.46 -4.49 24.98
N ALA A 289 -15.89 -5.71 25.30
CA ALA A 289 -15.06 -6.89 25.35
C ALA A 289 -15.38 -7.77 24.15
N VAL A 290 -14.38 -8.47 23.63
CA VAL A 290 -14.55 -9.47 22.59
C VAL A 290 -14.34 -10.84 23.21
N GLY A 291 -15.25 -11.76 22.88
CA GLY A 291 -15.23 -13.16 23.27
C GLY A 291 -14.03 -13.91 22.71
N ILE A 292 -14.06 -15.22 22.83
CA ILE A 292 -12.86 -16.04 22.63
C ILE A 292 -12.51 -16.05 21.15
N LEU A 293 -11.39 -15.43 20.79
CA LEU A 293 -10.85 -15.45 19.43
C LEU A 293 -9.52 -16.19 19.42
N HIS A 294 -9.33 -17.03 18.41
CA HIS A 294 -8.00 -17.56 18.12
C HIS A 294 -7.09 -16.45 17.60
N GLU A 295 -5.80 -16.47 17.93
CA GLU A 295 -4.84 -15.44 17.51
C GLU A 295 -4.71 -15.28 15.98
N ASN A 296 -5.07 -16.31 15.21
CA ASN A 296 -5.10 -16.31 13.75
C ASN A 296 -6.48 -15.99 13.14
N ASP A 297 -7.49 -15.69 13.96
CA ASP A 297 -8.81 -15.29 13.46
C ASP A 297 -8.73 -13.90 12.79
N LEU A 298 -9.47 -13.70 11.71
CA LEU A 298 -9.54 -12.42 10.99
C LEU A 298 -10.07 -11.27 11.86
N ASP A 299 -10.88 -11.56 12.88
CA ASP A 299 -11.38 -10.57 13.85
C ASP A 299 -10.32 -10.14 14.87
N TYR A 300 -9.35 -11.01 15.18
CA TYR A 300 -8.42 -10.82 16.30
C TYR A 300 -7.61 -9.52 16.23
N PRO A 301 -7.01 -9.13 15.07
CA PRO A 301 -6.28 -7.87 14.94
C PRO A 301 -7.13 -6.64 15.27
N ALA A 302 -8.34 -6.57 14.72
CA ALA A 302 -9.25 -5.46 14.94
C ALA A 302 -9.77 -5.45 16.38
N ALA A 303 -10.07 -6.62 16.95
CA ALA A 303 -10.45 -6.76 18.35
C ALA A 303 -9.34 -6.24 19.28
N LYS A 304 -8.09 -6.68 19.07
CA LYS A 304 -6.93 -6.28 19.88
C LYS A 304 -6.69 -4.77 19.86
N ALA A 305 -6.95 -4.13 18.71
CA ALA A 305 -6.79 -2.69 18.56
C ALA A 305 -7.92 -1.87 19.19
N LEU A 306 -9.17 -2.34 19.07
CA LEU A 306 -10.37 -1.53 19.34
C LEU A 306 -11.07 -1.84 20.66
N ALA A 307 -10.93 -3.07 21.17
CA ALA A 307 -11.64 -3.52 22.35
C ALA A 307 -10.92 -3.12 23.64
N ALA A 308 -11.69 -2.87 24.70
CA ALA A 308 -11.13 -2.65 26.05
C ALA A 308 -10.55 -3.94 26.63
N CYS A 309 -11.06 -5.10 26.20
CA CYS A 309 -10.58 -6.41 26.58
C CYS A 309 -10.82 -7.43 25.45
N VAL A 310 -9.85 -8.28 25.18
CA VAL A 310 -9.99 -9.41 24.25
C VAL A 310 -9.61 -10.68 24.99
N ILE A 311 -10.47 -11.69 24.93
CA ILE A 311 -10.13 -13.04 25.38
C ILE A 311 -9.59 -13.79 24.17
N ALA A 312 -8.36 -14.28 24.26
CA ALA A 312 -7.68 -14.93 23.15
C ALA A 312 -7.31 -16.37 23.49
N GLU A 313 -7.27 -17.23 22.47
CA GLU A 313 -6.70 -18.58 22.54
C GLU A 313 -5.61 -18.75 21.48
N SER A 314 -4.64 -19.63 21.76
CA SER A 314 -3.54 -19.93 20.84
C SER A 314 -4.09 -20.41 19.49
N ALA A 315 -3.45 -20.00 18.39
CA ALA A 315 -3.90 -20.36 17.04
C ALA A 315 -4.03 -21.89 16.88
N TYR A 316 -5.16 -22.33 16.30
CA TYR A 316 -5.49 -23.74 16.03
C TYR A 316 -5.68 -24.65 17.25
N GLU A 317 -5.61 -24.13 18.48
CA GLU A 317 -5.83 -24.92 19.69
C GLU A 317 -7.32 -25.00 20.08
N PRO A 318 -7.76 -26.08 20.74
CA PRO A 318 -9.05 -26.10 21.41
C PRO A 318 -9.12 -25.02 22.49
N ILE A 319 -10.31 -24.43 22.68
CA ILE A 319 -10.53 -23.43 23.72
C ILE A 319 -10.37 -24.09 25.09
N ALA A 320 -9.37 -23.65 25.86
CA ALA A 320 -9.14 -24.19 27.18
C ALA A 320 -10.22 -23.75 28.18
N ASP A 321 -10.54 -24.60 29.17
CA ASP A 321 -11.51 -24.30 30.22
C ASP A 321 -11.22 -22.98 30.97
N LYS A 322 -9.93 -22.67 31.16
CA LYS A 322 -9.49 -21.40 31.78
C LYS A 322 -9.96 -20.19 30.96
N THR A 323 -9.81 -20.28 29.64
CA THR A 323 -10.13 -19.23 28.66
C THR A 323 -11.65 -19.05 28.60
N PHE A 324 -12.38 -20.17 28.59
CA PHE A 324 -13.85 -20.17 28.67
C PHE A 324 -14.38 -19.51 29.95
N ARG A 325 -13.88 -19.93 31.13
CA ARG A 325 -14.30 -19.33 32.42
C ARG A 325 -13.98 -17.85 32.52
N GLN A 326 -12.84 -17.42 31.96
CA GLN A 326 -12.50 -16.01 31.88
C GLN A 326 -13.51 -15.24 31.03
N ALA A 327 -13.87 -15.76 29.85
CA ALA A 327 -14.88 -15.16 28.99
C ALA A 327 -16.25 -15.08 29.67
N GLN A 328 -16.69 -16.15 30.34
CA GLN A 328 -17.95 -16.17 31.11
C GLN A 328 -17.99 -15.06 32.17
N LYS A 329 -16.90 -14.90 32.94
CA LYS A 329 -16.81 -13.87 33.99
C LYS A 329 -16.98 -12.47 33.40
N ILE A 330 -16.25 -12.15 32.33
CA ILE A 330 -16.30 -10.83 31.70
C ILE A 330 -17.69 -10.60 31.07
N MET A 331 -18.26 -11.60 30.41
CA MET A 331 -19.60 -11.55 29.84
C MET A 331 -20.68 -11.28 30.90
N ALA A 332 -20.54 -11.89 32.08
CA ALA A 332 -21.47 -11.68 33.20
C ALA A 332 -21.46 -10.23 33.71
N GLU A 333 -20.34 -9.53 33.60
CA GLU A 333 -20.21 -8.12 34.00
C GLU A 333 -20.73 -7.14 32.95
N CYS A 334 -20.87 -7.56 31.68
CA CYS A 334 -21.43 -6.75 30.60
C CYS A 334 -22.95 -6.63 30.70
N GLU A 335 -23.49 -5.50 30.22
CA GLU A 335 -24.93 -5.22 30.15
C GLU A 335 -25.61 -6.04 29.04
N LYS A 336 -24.93 -6.19 27.89
CA LYS A 336 -25.46 -6.83 26.70
C LYS A 336 -24.43 -7.70 26.01
N VAL A 337 -24.90 -8.70 25.29
CA VAL A 337 -24.10 -9.57 24.44
C VAL A 337 -24.55 -9.42 22.99
N ILE A 338 -23.60 -9.30 22.06
CA ILE A 338 -23.84 -9.31 20.62
C ILE A 338 -23.18 -10.57 20.06
N CYS A 339 -23.96 -11.44 19.42
CA CYS A 339 -23.42 -12.55 18.66
C CYS A 339 -23.37 -12.21 17.16
N CYS A 340 -22.18 -12.25 16.59
CA CYS A 340 -21.90 -12.00 15.18
C CYS A 340 -21.84 -13.29 14.35
N LEU A 341 -21.99 -14.46 14.96
CA LEU A 341 -21.94 -15.76 14.30
C LEU A 341 -23.35 -16.32 14.06
N ASP A 342 -23.55 -16.93 12.88
CA ASP A 342 -24.79 -17.65 12.54
C ASP A 342 -24.69 -19.16 12.80
N ALA A 343 -23.46 -19.68 12.87
CA ALA A 343 -23.17 -21.07 13.15
C ALA A 343 -21.85 -21.16 13.92
N PHE A 344 -21.73 -22.20 14.74
CA PHE A 344 -20.53 -22.50 15.51
C PHE A 344 -19.94 -23.82 15.00
N GLY A 345 -18.67 -23.78 14.59
CA GLY A 345 -17.92 -25.00 14.29
C GLY A 345 -17.39 -25.68 15.56
N THR A 346 -16.85 -26.88 15.43
CA THR A 346 -16.33 -27.69 16.55
C THR A 346 -15.34 -26.93 17.45
N TYR A 347 -14.42 -26.17 16.85
CA TYR A 347 -13.42 -25.36 17.56
C TYR A 347 -13.99 -24.07 18.19
N ASN A 348 -15.25 -23.74 17.90
CA ASN A 348 -15.96 -22.57 18.42
C ASN A 348 -17.10 -22.95 19.39
N HIS A 349 -17.17 -24.22 19.83
CA HIS A 349 -18.25 -24.69 20.70
C HIS A 349 -18.33 -23.92 22.04
N ALA A 350 -17.20 -23.50 22.60
CA ALA A 350 -17.21 -22.66 23.80
C ALA A 350 -17.91 -21.30 23.56
N ASN A 351 -17.76 -20.71 22.37
CA ASN A 351 -18.48 -19.49 21.99
C ASN A 351 -19.99 -19.74 21.80
N GLU A 352 -20.38 -20.94 21.37
CA GLU A 352 -21.79 -21.38 21.32
C GLU A 352 -22.40 -21.43 22.72
N MET A 353 -21.67 -22.04 23.67
CA MET A 353 -22.09 -22.11 25.08
C MET A 353 -22.25 -20.70 25.68
N LEU A 354 -21.29 -19.79 25.46
CA LEU A 354 -21.40 -18.39 25.88
C LEU A 354 -22.65 -17.71 25.31
N CYS A 355 -22.94 -17.94 24.02
CA CYS A 355 -24.11 -17.38 23.36
C CYS A 355 -25.41 -17.89 24.00
N GLN A 356 -25.48 -19.19 24.31
CA GLN A 356 -26.64 -19.79 24.97
C GLN A 356 -26.81 -19.27 26.40
N GLU A 357 -25.74 -19.11 27.16
CA GLU A 357 -25.77 -18.50 28.49
C GLU A 357 -26.26 -17.06 28.46
N ALA A 358 -25.79 -16.26 27.50
CA ALA A 358 -26.25 -14.90 27.29
C ALA A 358 -27.74 -14.82 26.95
N LYS A 359 -28.25 -15.80 26.18
CA LYS A 359 -29.67 -15.92 25.86
C LYS A 359 -30.50 -16.27 27.10
N ASN A 360 -30.05 -17.23 27.90
CA ASN A 360 -30.72 -17.63 29.14
C ASN A 360 -30.76 -16.50 30.18
N ALA A 361 -29.74 -15.64 30.18
CA ALA A 361 -29.66 -14.45 31.03
C ALA A 361 -30.36 -13.20 30.45
N GLU A 362 -31.08 -13.32 29.33
CA GLU A 362 -31.77 -12.22 28.63
C GLU A 362 -30.86 -11.05 28.20
N LYS A 363 -29.54 -11.29 28.08
CA LYS A 363 -28.55 -10.28 27.66
C LYS A 363 -28.28 -10.27 26.16
N LEU A 364 -28.67 -11.33 25.45
CA LEU A 364 -28.39 -11.47 24.02
C LEU A 364 -29.21 -10.45 23.20
N THR A 365 -28.51 -9.59 22.47
CA THR A 365 -29.10 -8.60 21.57
C THR A 365 -29.43 -9.23 20.24
N GLU A 366 -30.67 -9.10 19.79
CA GLU A 366 -31.07 -9.53 18.45
C GLU A 366 -30.29 -8.77 17.37
N ARG A 367 -29.75 -9.50 16.39
CA ARG A 367 -29.04 -8.94 15.22
C ARG A 367 -29.88 -7.92 14.44
N THR A 368 -31.20 -8.07 14.45
CA THR A 368 -32.18 -7.14 13.86
C THR A 368 -32.22 -5.77 14.53
N LYS A 369 -31.65 -5.62 15.73
CA LYS A 369 -31.53 -4.35 16.45
C LYS A 369 -30.21 -3.62 16.16
N LEU A 370 -29.25 -4.27 15.50
CA LEU A 370 -28.00 -3.64 15.04
C LEU A 370 -28.24 -2.84 13.76
N PRO A 371 -27.43 -1.80 13.46
CA PRO A 371 -27.49 -1.11 12.17
C PRO A 371 -27.33 -2.09 10.99
N LYS A 372 -28.01 -1.83 9.87
CA LYS A 372 -27.99 -2.74 8.70
C LYS A 372 -26.58 -3.09 8.22
N PHE A 373 -25.62 -2.16 8.30
CA PHE A 373 -24.21 -2.41 7.90
C PHE A 373 -23.43 -3.32 8.85
N CYS A 374 -23.93 -3.55 10.06
CA CYS A 374 -23.38 -4.54 11.00
C CYS A 374 -23.98 -5.93 10.78
N ARG A 375 -25.05 -6.02 9.98
CA ARG A 375 -25.67 -7.28 9.58
C ARG A 375 -24.94 -7.70 8.32
N PHE A 376 -23.95 -8.59 8.45
CA PHE A 376 -23.31 -9.18 7.27
C PHE A 376 -24.39 -9.71 6.31
N PRO A 377 -24.25 -9.55 4.99
CA PRO A 377 -25.12 -10.25 4.07
C PRO A 377 -24.99 -11.75 4.36
N ALA A 378 -26.13 -12.41 4.56
CA ALA A 378 -26.17 -13.87 4.64
C ALA A 378 -25.47 -14.42 3.38
N LYS A 379 -24.37 -15.14 3.60
CA LYS A 379 -23.56 -15.89 2.62
C LYS A 379 -22.89 -15.08 1.51
N TYR A 380 -21.59 -14.85 1.70
CA TYR A 380 -20.62 -14.70 0.60
C TYR A 380 -20.47 -15.98 -0.26
N GLN A 381 -21.11 -17.10 0.12
CA GLN A 381 -21.01 -18.39 -0.59
C GLN A 381 -21.88 -18.48 -1.85
N GLU A 382 -22.96 -17.70 -2.00
CA GLU A 382 -23.89 -17.91 -3.14
C GLU A 382 -23.34 -17.39 -4.47
N LYS A 383 -22.45 -16.38 -4.46
CA LYS A 383 -21.84 -15.83 -5.69
C LYS A 383 -20.64 -16.62 -6.22
N GLN A 384 -20.03 -17.49 -5.41
CA GLN A 384 -18.88 -18.27 -5.84
C GLN A 384 -19.30 -19.42 -6.77
N THR A 385 -20.52 -19.97 -6.58
CA THR A 385 -21.11 -20.98 -7.48
C THR A 385 -21.46 -20.44 -8.86
N GLU A 386 -21.85 -19.17 -9.00
CA GLU A 386 -22.10 -18.55 -10.31
C GLU A 386 -20.82 -18.27 -11.09
N ILE A 387 -19.73 -17.90 -10.40
CA ILE A 387 -18.41 -17.66 -11.01
C ILE A 387 -17.72 -18.99 -11.36
N GLU A 388 -17.83 -20.02 -10.51
CA GLU A 388 -17.29 -21.35 -10.81
C GLU A 388 -17.98 -22.00 -12.02
N ASN A 389 -19.30 -21.82 -12.17
CA ASN A 389 -20.05 -22.35 -13.32
C ASN A 389 -19.80 -21.60 -14.64
N THR A 390 -19.37 -20.33 -14.58
CA THR A 390 -19.04 -19.53 -15.78
C THR A 390 -17.57 -19.69 -16.21
N CYS A 391 -16.65 -19.96 -15.29
CA CYS A 391 -15.23 -20.13 -15.62
C CYS A 391 -14.80 -21.58 -15.90
N PHE A 392 -15.46 -22.60 -15.33
CA PHE A 392 -14.95 -23.98 -15.40
C PHE A 392 -15.89 -25.01 -16.05
N GLY A 393 -17.12 -24.63 -16.44
CA GLY A 393 -18.11 -25.59 -16.94
C GLY A 393 -18.47 -26.68 -15.91
N PRO A 394 -19.42 -27.58 -16.22
CA PRO A 394 -19.81 -28.63 -15.27
C PRO A 394 -18.61 -29.55 -14.99
N LYS A 395 -18.26 -29.72 -13.70
CA LYS A 395 -17.18 -30.59 -13.23
C LYS A 395 -17.32 -32.00 -13.82
N LYS A 396 -16.46 -32.36 -14.79
CA LYS A 396 -16.20 -33.76 -15.11
C LYS A 396 -15.35 -34.35 -13.99
N THR A 397 -15.77 -35.50 -13.49
CA THR A 397 -15.07 -36.31 -12.49
C THR A 397 -13.77 -36.88 -13.10
N GLU A 398 -12.67 -36.14 -13.00
CA GLU A 398 -11.34 -36.67 -13.29
C GLU A 398 -10.64 -37.13 -12.01
N LYS A 399 -10.09 -38.35 -12.06
CA LYS A 399 -9.38 -39.02 -10.97
C LYS A 399 -8.14 -38.21 -10.56
N SER A 400 -7.96 -38.08 -9.26
CA SER A 400 -6.84 -37.38 -8.62
C SER A 400 -5.47 -37.89 -9.10
N PRO A 401 -4.51 -37.01 -9.44
CA PRO A 401 -3.12 -37.42 -9.64
C PRO A 401 -2.49 -37.72 -8.27
N LYS A 402 -1.80 -38.86 -8.17
CA LYS A 402 -1.00 -39.20 -6.98
C LYS A 402 0.22 -38.28 -6.89
N ILE A 403 0.40 -37.65 -5.73
CA ILE A 403 1.61 -36.89 -5.39
C ILE A 403 2.75 -37.92 -5.19
N PRO A 404 3.93 -37.76 -5.81
CA PRO A 404 5.07 -38.64 -5.55
C PRO A 404 5.59 -38.41 -4.13
N THR A 405 6.00 -39.51 -3.49
CA THR A 405 6.48 -39.56 -2.10
C THR A 405 7.90 -39.05 -1.95
#